data_AF-A0A8F1SC64-F1
#
_entry.id   AF-A0A8F1SC64-F1
#
_cell.length_a   1.000
_cell.length_b   1.000
_cell.length_c   1.000
_cell.angle_alpha   90.00
_cell.angle_beta   90.00
_cell.angle_gamma   90.00
#
_symmetry.space_group_name_H-M   'P 1'
#
loop_
_entity.id
_entity.type
_entity.pdbx_description
1 polymer ?
#
loop_
_entity_poly.entity_id
_entity_poly.type
_entity_poly.pdbx_seq_one_letter_code
_entity_poly.pdbx_strand_id
1 'polypeptide(L)'
;MAGLLIALLLFFNNVTAGVIYAIYFIIYQQIENNFIAPSIQSKKLELSALMVLSSVTIGLYVGGLLGSLIAIPAAGVVKVLLENYLEQAK
;
A
#
# COMPACT_ATOMS: atom_id res chain seq x y z
N MET A 1 -10.90 -11.82 2.90
CA MET A 1 -11.68 -12.92 2.26
C MET A 1 -12.43 -13.78 3.27
N ALA A 2 -11.83 -14.19 4.40
CA ALA A 2 -12.51 -15.02 5.41
C ALA A 2 -13.78 -14.37 6.03
N GLY A 3 -13.75 -13.08 6.36
CA GLY A 3 -14.91 -12.40 6.96
C GLY A 3 -16.15 -12.32 6.05
N LEU A 4 -15.97 -12.23 4.73
CA LEU A 4 -17.09 -12.21 3.79
C LEU A 4 -17.78 -13.58 3.72
N LEU A 5 -17.00 -14.66 3.82
CA LEU A 5 -17.51 -16.04 3.90
C LEU A 5 -18.33 -16.28 5.18
N ILE A 6 -17.86 -15.76 6.31
CA ILE A 6 -18.53 -15.87 7.62
C ILE A 6 -19.84 -15.08 7.63
N ALA A 7 -19.86 -13.88 7.05
CA ALA A 7 -21.08 -13.07 6.92
C ALA A 7 -22.15 -13.78 6.08
N LEU A 8 -21.76 -14.40 4.97
CA LEU A 8 -22.67 -15.19 4.12
C LEU A 8 -23.22 -16.41 4.86
N LEU A 9 -22.38 -17.17 5.58
CA LEU A 9 -22.81 -18.33 6.37
C LEU A 9 -23.82 -17.93 7.46
N LEU A 10 -23.57 -16.82 8.16
CA LEU A 10 -24.48 -16.32 9.19
C LEU A 10 -25.81 -15.85 8.60
N PHE A 11 -25.81 -15.28 7.39
CA PHE A 11 -27.04 -14.84 6.72
C PHE A 11 -27.99 -16.00 6.41
N PHE A 12 -27.47 -17.18 6.05
CA PHE A 12 -28.28 -18.39 5.81
C PHE A 12 -28.82 -19.04 7.09
N ASN A 13 -28.13 -18.89 8.22
CA ASN A 13 -28.55 -19.46 9.50
C ASN A 13 -29.52 -18.52 10.25
N ASN A 14 -29.16 -17.24 10.32
CA ASN A 14 -29.94 -16.21 11.01
C ASN A 14 -29.62 -14.84 10.40
N VAL A 15 -30.57 -14.28 9.66
CA VAL A 15 -30.43 -12.99 8.95
C VAL A 15 -30.00 -11.86 9.89
N THR A 16 -30.55 -11.80 11.11
CA THR A 16 -30.20 -10.77 12.10
C THR A 16 -28.74 -10.89 12.54
N ALA A 17 -28.26 -12.11 12.80
CA ALA A 17 -26.86 -12.34 13.16
C ALA A 17 -25.89 -12.01 12.00
N GLY A 18 -26.28 -12.36 10.76
CA GLY A 18 -25.51 -12.02 9.56
C GLY A 18 -25.38 -10.51 9.34
N VAL A 19 -26.46 -9.75 9.51
CA VAL A 19 -26.45 -8.29 9.38
C VAL A 19 -25.58 -7.64 10.46
N ILE A 20 -25.70 -8.07 11.72
CA ILE A 20 -24.88 -7.53 12.83
C ILE A 20 -23.39 -7.77 12.56
N TYR A 21 -23.03 -9.00 12.17
CA TYR A 21 -21.64 -9.34 11.86
C TYR A 21 -21.11 -8.56 10.64
N ALA A 22 -21.91 -8.41 9.59
CA ALA A 22 -21.51 -7.64 8.41
C ALA A 22 -21.19 -6.18 8.75
N ILE A 23 -22.04 -5.54 9.56
CA ILE A 23 -21.79 -4.15 10.03
C ILE A 23 -20.50 -4.08 10.84
N TYR A 24 -20.32 -4.98 11.81
CA TYR A 24 -19.08 -5.06 12.59
C TYR A 24 -17.85 -5.25 11.70
N PHE A 25 -17.92 -6.17 10.75
CA PHE A 25 -16.81 -6.49 9.85
C PHE A 25 -16.44 -5.32 8.94
N ILE A 26 -17.44 -4.60 8.41
CA ILE A 26 -17.20 -3.39 7.61
C ILE A 26 -16.51 -2.33 8.46
N ILE A 27 -16.96 -2.07 9.69
CA ILE A 27 -16.34 -1.09 10.58
C ILE A 27 -14.89 -1.50 10.88
N TYR A 28 -14.67 -2.77 11.22
CA TYR A 28 -13.33 -3.30 11.46
C TYR A 28 -12.42 -3.11 10.24
N GLN A 29 -12.90 -3.46 9.04
CA GLN A 29 -12.17 -3.24 7.78
C GLN A 29 -11.85 -1.76 7.54
N GLN A 30 -12.76 -0.84 7.81
CA GLN A 30 -12.50 0.58 7.64
C GLN A 30 -11.40 1.06 8.59
N ILE A 31 -11.41 0.61 9.84
CA ILE A 31 -10.35 0.92 10.81
C ILE A 31 -9.01 0.34 10.35
N GLU A 32 -9.01 -0.92 9.93
CA GLU A 32 -7.80 -1.60 9.48
C GLU A 32 -7.21 -0.93 8.24
N ASN A 33 -8.01 -0.74 7.20
CA ASN A 33 -7.57 -0.21 5.91
C ASN A 33 -7.17 1.27 5.99
N ASN A 34 -7.83 2.07 6.84
CA ASN A 34 -7.67 3.52 6.83
C ASN A 34 -6.84 4.08 8.00
N PHE A 35 -6.64 3.33 9.08
CA PHE A 35 -5.86 3.77 10.24
C PHE A 35 -4.69 2.84 10.54
N ILE A 36 -4.97 1.55 10.72
CA ILE A 36 -3.95 0.59 11.17
C ILE A 36 -2.93 0.35 10.05
N ALA A 37 -3.41 0.01 8.86
CA ALA A 37 -2.60 -0.24 7.68
C ALA A 37 -1.65 0.93 7.37
N PRO A 38 -2.12 2.20 7.23
CA PRO A 38 -1.22 3.31 6.96
C PRO A 38 -0.29 3.63 8.14
N SER A 39 -0.72 3.48 9.40
CA SER A 39 0.14 3.70 10.57
C SER A 39 1.32 2.74 10.61
N ILE A 40 1.07 1.45 10.32
CA ILE A 40 2.14 0.43 10.23
C ILE A 40 3.01 0.65 9.00
N GLN A 41 2.42 1.08 7.88
CA GLN A 41 3.10 1.27 6.59
C GLN A 41 3.70 2.67 6.40
N SER A 42 3.70 3.54 7.42
CA SER A 42 3.99 4.97 7.31
C SER A 42 5.47 5.35 7.03
N LYS A 43 6.23 4.54 6.30
CA LYS A 43 7.49 4.99 5.68
C LYS A 43 7.15 5.73 4.39
N LYS A 44 6.84 7.03 4.50
CA LYS A 44 6.65 7.87 3.32
C LYS A 44 7.98 8.00 2.57
N LEU A 45 7.99 7.60 1.31
CA LEU A 45 9.08 7.86 0.39
C LEU A 45 9.04 9.35 0.01
N GLU A 46 9.76 10.18 0.76
CA GLU A 46 9.92 11.59 0.40
C GLU A 46 10.91 11.72 -0.77
N LEU A 47 10.44 11.44 -1.99
CA LEU A 47 11.23 11.63 -3.20
C LEU A 47 11.23 13.12 -3.58
N SER A 48 12.43 13.68 -3.80
CA SER A 48 12.55 15.04 -4.30
C SER A 48 12.06 15.13 -5.75
N ALA A 49 11.53 16.29 -6.15
CA ALA A 49 11.06 16.52 -7.53
C ALA A 49 12.16 16.22 -8.56
N LEU A 50 13.43 16.52 -8.21
CA LEU A 50 14.59 16.22 -9.04
C LEU A 50 14.78 14.71 -9.25
N MET A 51 14.61 13.90 -8.21
CA MET A 51 14.76 12.44 -8.27
C MET A 51 13.64 11.77 -9.06
N VAL A 52 12.42 12.32 -8.99
CA VAL A 52 11.31 11.87 -9.81
C VAL A 52 11.56 12.21 -11.28
N LEU A 53 11.96 13.45 -11.58
CA LEU A 53 12.25 13.88 -12.95
C LEU A 53 13.39 13.06 -13.57
N SER A 54 14.48 12.86 -12.83
CA SER A 54 15.63 12.09 -13.33
C SER A 54 15.27 10.63 -13.56
N SER A 55 14.55 9.99 -12.63
CA SER A 55 14.15 8.59 -12.78
C SER A 55 13.18 8.39 -13.95
N VAL A 56 12.15 9.23 -14.11
CA VAL A 56 11.21 9.19 -15.24
C VAL A 56 11.93 9.38 -16.57
N THR A 57 12.87 10.33 -16.63
CA THR A 57 13.68 10.58 -17.83
C THR A 57 14.49 9.34 -18.20
N ILE A 58 15.21 8.75 -17.25
CA ILE A 58 15.99 7.52 -17.47
C ILE A 58 15.08 6.36 -17.88
N GLY A 59 13.96 6.16 -17.19
CA GLY A 59 12.99 5.11 -17.51
C GLY A 59 12.40 5.23 -18.91
N LEU A 60 12.14 6.47 -19.35
CA LEU A 60 11.66 6.76 -20.70
C LEU A 60 12.67 6.34 -21.77
N TYR A 61 13.96 6.60 -21.56
CA TYR A 61 15.00 6.21 -22.50
C TYR A 61 15.29 4.69 -22.51
N VAL A 62 15.16 4.02 -21.35
CA VAL A 62 15.45 2.57 -21.24
C VAL A 62 14.30 1.71 -21.75
N GLY A 63 13.05 2.09 -21.46
CA GLY A 63 11.87 1.25 -21.72
C GLY A 63 10.66 1.99 -22.26
N GLY A 64 10.82 3.22 -22.75
CA GLY A 64 9.72 4.05 -23.21
C GLY A 64 8.74 4.38 -22.09
N LEU A 65 7.46 4.52 -22.43
CA LEU A 65 6.41 4.87 -21.48
C LEU A 65 6.24 3.81 -20.36
N LEU A 66 6.49 2.53 -20.64
CA LEU A 66 6.43 1.49 -19.62
C LEU A 66 7.61 1.57 -18.66
N GLY A 67 8.81 1.89 -19.17
CA GLY A 67 10.00 2.09 -18.36
C GLY A 67 9.87 3.29 -17.42
N SER A 68 9.24 4.38 -17.86
CA SER A 68 9.02 5.56 -17.00
C SER A 68 8.00 5.29 -15.87
N LEU A 69 7.00 4.44 -16.09
CA LEU A 69 6.03 4.05 -15.06
C LEU A 69 6.69 3.28 -13.92
N ILE A 70 7.60 2.35 -14.26
CA ILE A 70 8.32 1.51 -13.29
C ILE A 70 9.48 2.28 -12.63
N ALA A 71 9.99 3.33 -13.28
CA ALA A 71 11.13 4.09 -12.76
C ALA A 71 10.85 4.80 -11.42
N ILE A 72 9.61 5.27 -11.20
CA ILE A 72 9.22 5.96 -9.96
C ILE A 72 9.34 5.04 -8.73
N PRO A 73 8.68 3.86 -8.68
CA PRO A 73 8.83 2.95 -7.54
C PRO A 73 10.27 2.43 -7.41
N ALA A 74 10.98 2.20 -8.52
CA ALA A 74 12.38 1.78 -8.48
C ALA A 74 13.29 2.82 -7.82
N ALA A 75 13.12 4.11 -8.16
CA ALA A 75 13.83 5.21 -7.50
C ALA A 75 13.50 5.30 -6.01
N GLY A 76 12.25 5.03 -5.63
CA GLY A 76 11.82 4.89 -4.23
C GLY A 76 12.61 3.82 -3.47
N VAL A 77 12.74 2.63 -4.04
CA VAL A 77 13.51 1.52 -3.43
C VAL A 77 14.98 1.89 -3.29
N VAL A 78 15.60 2.45 -4.33
CA VAL A 78 17.01 2.86 -4.31
C VAL A 78 17.26 3.91 -3.23
N LYS A 79 16.37 4.90 -3.09
CA LYS A 79 16.47 5.92 -2.03
C LYS A 79 16.50 5.30 -0.64
N VAL A 80 15.54 4.43 -0.34
CA VAL A 80 15.43 3.80 0.99
C VAL A 80 16.65 2.94 1.31
N LEU A 81 17.15 2.20 0.32
CA LEU A 81 18.37 1.41 0.49
C LEU A 81 19.54 2.33 0.83
N LEU A 82 19.77 3.39 0.03
CA LEU A 82 20.87 4.34 0.27
C LEU A 82 20.76 5.03 1.64
N GLU A 83 19.56 5.49 2.03
CA GLU A 83 19.33 6.09 3.35
C GLU A 83 19.67 5.10 4.47
N ASN A 84 19.24 3.84 4.34
CA ASN A 84 19.53 2.81 5.33
C ASN A 84 21.03 2.50 5.42
N TYR A 85 21.72 2.39 4.28
CA TYR A 85 23.18 2.17 4.26
C TYR A 85 23.96 3.34 4.89
N LEU A 86 23.56 4.58 4.60
CA LEU A 86 24.22 5.76 5.17
C LEU A 86 23.96 5.90 6.68
N GLU A 87 22.77 5.53 7.14
CA GLU A 87 22.42 5.52 8.56
C GLU A 87 23.22 4.46 9.33
N GLN A 88 23.47 3.29 8.74
CA GLN A 88 24.31 2.24 9.34
C GLN A 88 25.82 2.53 9.28
N ALA A 89 26.28 3.32 8.31
CA ALA A 89 27.69 3.67 8.16
C ALA A 89 28.14 4.80 9.10
N LYS A 90 27.22 5.40 9.86
CA LYS A 90 27.45 6.51 10.78
C LYS A 90 27.49 6.03 12.22
#